data_AF-A0A194AHJ5-F1
#
_entry.id   AF-A0A194AHJ5-F1
#
_cell.length_a   1.000
_cell.length_b   1.000
_cell.length_c   1.000
_cell.angle_alpha   90.00
_cell.angle_beta   90.00
_cell.angle_gamma   90.00
#
_symmetry.space_group_name_H-M   'P 1'
#
loop_
_entity.id
_entity.type
_entity.pdbx_description
1 polymer ?
#
loop_
_entity_poly.entity_id
_entity_poly.type
_entity_poly.pdbx_seq_one_letter_code
_entity_poly.pdbx_strand_id
1 'polypeptide(L)'
;MLEQARELALLSQDISRQIGLVIDRKGRPVMVVIGEHDAMLIPELTGFRTSAGRLRGVRFLLTRFGDAVITPEDLMDMVFLRLDSFAVLSVLEGMPFRLHWAHLLPPGAGDTPYMVHAPRPWDRVDTDFTAQAESLEEELARTGQRIETGAREGNALLVSVGTEPKPVQKSRLDELADLANTAGLEVVGRIVQRVARVNPKHILGKGKLAELEVLALQHGVAVIVFEGELSPTQMRNLSRLTERKILDRTQLILDIFAQHAVTKAGKLQVELAQLGYTLPRLVGKSRAMSRLAGGIGGRGPGETKLEMDRRKIRNRISLLKGELKRLRKHRHATRASRARAGVPIVALIGYTNAGKSTLLNTLTHSGVLAENKLFATLDPTSRRLRFPRDREIILTDTVGFIRELPEDLKEAFMATLEELEVADLLVQVADASHPEVEAQVAAVDAILAELGVHEIPRILVMNKNDLVDDARREVVANIFPRAVFVSAKHRPSLAPLVEAVLARLP
;
A
#
# COMPACT_ATOMS: atom_id res chain seq x y z
N MET A 1 22.55 39.06 13.85
CA MET A 1 21.33 38.45 14.41
C MET A 1 20.57 39.39 15.33
N LEU A 2 21.16 39.94 16.40
CA LEU A 2 20.39 40.76 17.35
C LEU A 2 19.79 42.04 16.74
N GLU A 3 20.56 42.72 15.88
CA GLU A 3 20.12 43.91 15.16
C GLU A 3 19.01 43.61 14.14
N GLN A 4 19.14 42.49 13.42
CA GLN A 4 18.13 42.01 12.47
C GLN A 4 16.79 41.65 13.15
N ALA A 5 16.83 41.10 14.36
CA ALA A 5 15.62 40.80 15.12
C ALA A 5 14.87 42.07 15.56
N ARG A 6 15.62 43.14 15.91
CA ARG A 6 15.04 44.45 16.23
C ARG A 6 14.42 45.10 15.00
N GLU A 7 15.14 45.10 13.89
CA GLU A 7 14.64 45.62 12.62
C GLU A 7 13.38 44.89 12.16
N LEU A 8 13.35 43.56 12.28
CA LEU A 8 12.17 42.76 11.96
C LEU A 8 10.96 43.08 12.86
N ALA A 9 11.19 43.30 14.16
CA ALA A 9 10.14 43.68 15.11
C ALA A 9 9.56 45.06 14.81
N LEU A 10 10.42 46.04 14.50
CA LEU A 10 10.02 47.38 14.07
C LEU A 10 9.21 47.32 12.78
N LEU A 11 9.70 46.60 11.77
CA LEU A 11 9.00 46.45 10.49
C LEU A 11 7.63 45.80 10.68
N SER A 12 7.53 44.76 11.51
CA SER A 12 6.25 44.09 11.81
C SER A 12 5.25 45.04 12.48
N GLN A 13 5.72 45.88 13.40
CA GLN A 13 4.91 46.90 14.07
C GLN A 13 4.44 47.98 13.09
N ASP A 14 5.35 48.51 12.27
CA ASP A 14 5.06 49.59 11.30
C ASP A 14 4.00 49.16 10.28
N ILE A 15 4.09 47.92 9.80
CA ILE A 15 3.10 47.38 8.85
C ILE A 15 1.86 46.81 9.54
N SER A 16 1.85 46.75 10.89
CA SER A 16 0.78 46.16 11.71
C SER A 16 0.41 44.72 11.32
N ARG A 17 1.38 43.94 10.82
CA ARG A 17 1.21 42.57 10.33
C ARG A 17 2.35 41.67 10.79
N GLN A 18 2.07 40.37 10.90
CA GLN A 18 3.10 39.37 11.19
C GLN A 18 4.06 39.22 10.01
N ILE A 19 5.35 39.07 10.31
CA ILE A 19 6.41 38.81 9.31
C ILE A 19 7.03 37.45 9.60
N GLY A 20 7.03 36.59 8.58
CA GLY A 20 7.70 35.30 8.57
C GLY A 20 8.98 35.39 7.72
N LEU A 21 10.09 34.89 8.25
CA LEU A 21 11.35 34.73 7.55
C LEU A 21 11.66 33.25 7.36
N VAL A 22 11.93 32.87 6.12
CA VAL A 22 12.56 31.59 5.82
C VAL A 22 14.06 31.82 5.75
N ILE A 23 14.81 31.11 6.57
CA ILE A 23 16.25 31.33 6.78
C ILE A 23 16.98 30.04 6.42
N ASP A 24 18.00 30.12 5.56
CA ASP A 24 18.85 28.97 5.24
C ASP A 24 19.84 28.63 6.37
N ARG A 25 20.56 27.50 6.25
CA ARG A 25 21.57 27.10 7.26
C ARG A 25 22.74 28.07 7.41
N LYS A 26 22.97 28.97 6.44
CA LYS A 26 23.99 30.03 6.52
C LYS A 26 23.47 31.27 7.23
N GLY A 27 22.24 31.24 7.74
CA GLY A 27 21.61 32.38 8.43
C GLY A 27 21.08 33.45 7.47
N ARG A 28 20.95 33.16 6.17
CA ARG A 28 20.49 34.12 5.16
C ARG A 28 18.98 34.02 4.99
N PRO A 29 18.24 35.14 5.06
CA PRO A 29 16.82 35.15 4.71
C PRO A 29 16.68 34.89 3.20
N VAL A 30 15.99 33.81 2.85
CA VAL A 30 15.76 33.37 1.48
C VAL A 30 14.35 33.68 1.00
N MET A 31 13.42 33.94 1.92
CA MET A 31 12.07 34.37 1.61
C MET A 31 11.48 35.15 2.80
N VAL A 32 10.68 36.16 2.49
CA VAL A 32 9.87 36.91 3.46
C VAL A 32 8.39 36.62 3.16
N VAL A 33 7.63 36.32 4.20
CA VAL A 33 6.19 36.05 4.14
C VAL A 33 5.50 37.08 5.01
N ILE A 34 4.46 37.72 4.49
CA ILE A 34 3.69 38.72 5.23
C ILE A 34 2.31 38.13 5.51
N GLY A 35 2.02 37.89 6.78
CA GLY A 35 0.75 37.33 7.25
C GLY A 35 -0.28 38.42 7.55
N GLU A 36 -1.43 38.03 8.09
CA GLU A 36 -2.38 38.95 8.69
C GLU A 36 -2.02 39.19 10.17
N HIS A 37 -2.86 39.91 10.92
CA HIS A 37 -2.59 40.19 12.34
C HIS A 37 -2.58 38.91 13.19
N ASP A 38 -3.44 37.95 12.85
CA ASP A 38 -3.69 36.74 13.65
C ASP A 38 -3.37 35.42 12.92
N ALA A 39 -3.04 35.48 11.63
CA ALA A 39 -2.85 34.30 10.80
C ALA A 39 -1.62 34.42 9.88
N MET A 40 -0.86 33.34 9.78
CA MET A 40 0.28 33.23 8.87
C MET A 40 0.07 32.03 7.95
N LEU A 41 0.14 32.25 6.64
CA LEU A 41 0.11 31.18 5.64
C LEU A 41 1.51 30.98 5.08
N ILE A 42 2.13 29.86 5.41
CA ILE A 42 3.46 29.51 4.89
C ILE A 42 3.30 28.92 3.49
N PRO A 43 3.90 29.53 2.44
CA PRO A 43 3.77 29.02 1.08
C PRO A 43 4.56 27.72 0.89
N GLU A 44 4.20 26.93 -0.14
CA GLU A 44 4.97 25.73 -0.50
C GLU A 44 6.42 26.12 -0.89
N LEU A 45 7.40 25.54 -0.20
CA LEU A 45 8.84 25.80 -0.36
C LEU A 45 9.43 25.07 -1.58
N THR A 46 8.88 25.32 -2.76
CA THR A 46 9.13 24.57 -4.02
C THR A 46 10.56 24.63 -4.59
N GLY A 47 11.48 25.38 -3.98
CA GLY A 47 12.89 25.49 -4.39
C GLY A 47 13.89 24.70 -3.54
N PHE A 48 13.47 24.12 -2.43
CA PHE A 48 14.34 23.42 -1.49
C PHE A 48 14.17 21.91 -1.66
N ARG A 49 15.24 21.22 -2.08
CA ARG A 49 15.23 19.77 -2.28
C ARG A 49 15.01 19.08 -0.94
N THR A 50 14.02 18.23 -0.88
CA THR A 50 13.80 17.31 0.23
C THR A 50 14.09 15.88 -0.25
N SER A 51 14.59 15.05 0.66
CA SER A 51 14.76 13.61 0.46
C SER A 51 14.30 12.90 1.72
N ALA A 52 13.89 11.64 1.63
CA ALA A 52 13.34 10.88 2.78
C ALA A 52 14.20 10.99 4.07
N GLY A 53 15.53 11.05 3.94
CA GLY A 53 16.47 11.22 5.06
C GLY A 53 17.02 12.63 5.30
N ARG A 54 16.45 13.70 4.72
CA ARG A 54 16.91 15.09 4.92
C ARG A 54 15.78 16.03 5.27
N LEU A 55 16.12 17.04 6.07
CA LEU A 55 15.26 18.17 6.37
C LEU A 55 15.24 19.12 5.17
N ARG A 56 14.36 20.12 5.19
CA ARG A 56 14.22 21.12 4.12
C ARG A 56 15.47 22.02 4.01
N GLY A 57 16.33 22.05 5.03
CA GLY A 57 17.53 22.88 5.06
C GLY A 57 17.24 24.36 5.36
N VAL A 58 16.05 24.63 5.89
CA VAL A 58 15.57 25.97 6.22
C VAL A 58 14.81 25.98 7.53
N ARG A 59 14.88 27.13 8.20
CA ARG A 59 14.20 27.44 9.44
C ARG A 59 13.15 28.50 9.16
N PHE A 60 12.06 28.49 9.93
CA PHE A 60 11.04 29.53 9.85
C PHE A 60 11.04 30.35 11.15
N LEU A 61 11.18 31.67 11.02
CA LEU A 61 11.09 32.62 12.12
C LEU A 61 9.87 33.52 11.91
N LEU A 62 8.94 33.51 12.84
CA LEU A 62 7.69 34.26 12.80
C LEU A 62 7.67 35.38 13.83
N THR A 63 7.30 36.60 13.48
CA THR A 63 6.93 37.63 14.48
C THR A 63 5.47 37.46 14.89
N ARG A 64 5.19 37.56 16.20
CA ARG A 64 3.82 37.60 16.73
C ARG A 64 3.71 38.67 17.82
N PHE A 65 2.62 39.42 17.82
CA PHE A 65 2.38 40.47 18.80
C PHE A 65 1.99 39.89 20.17
N GLY A 66 2.41 40.57 21.24
CA GLY A 66 2.10 40.18 22.62
C GLY A 66 2.86 38.94 23.10
N ASP A 67 2.39 38.31 24.18
CA ASP A 67 3.03 37.13 24.78
C ASP A 67 2.66 35.80 24.12
N ALA A 68 2.74 35.82 22.80
CA ALA A 68 2.41 34.69 21.95
C ALA A 68 3.39 33.52 22.08
N VAL A 69 2.85 32.30 22.12
CA VAL A 69 3.61 31.04 22.08
C VAL A 69 3.39 30.30 20.76
N ILE A 70 4.23 29.31 20.48
CA ILE A 70 4.02 28.37 19.38
C ILE A 70 2.68 27.66 19.55
N THR A 71 1.87 27.66 18.50
CA THR A 71 0.57 26.99 18.46
C THR A 71 0.71 25.56 17.91
N PRO A 72 -0.30 24.69 18.11
CA PRO A 72 -0.35 23.40 17.43
C PRO A 72 -0.32 23.50 15.91
N GLU A 73 -0.90 24.55 15.30
CA GLU A 73 -0.88 24.77 13.85
C GLU A 73 0.54 25.03 13.35
N ASP A 74 1.29 25.88 14.05
CA ASP A 74 2.72 26.17 13.76
C ASP A 74 3.56 24.87 13.77
N LEU A 75 3.30 23.98 14.74
CA LEU A 75 4.00 22.69 14.85
C LEU A 75 3.65 21.74 13.71
N MET A 76 2.38 21.71 13.30
CA MET A 76 1.96 20.89 12.15
C MET A 76 2.57 21.40 10.85
N ASP A 77 2.67 22.72 10.68
CA ASP A 77 3.37 23.32 9.53
C ASP A 77 4.86 22.99 9.53
N MET A 78 5.51 23.01 10.70
CA MET A 78 6.91 22.58 10.85
C MET A 78 7.12 21.13 10.40
N VAL A 79 6.26 20.22 10.83
CA VAL A 79 6.29 18.81 10.45
C VAL A 79 6.02 18.65 8.95
N PHE A 80 4.95 19.26 8.44
CA PHE A 80 4.53 19.13 7.05
C PHE A 80 5.55 19.67 6.05
N LEU A 81 6.15 20.82 6.37
CA LEU A 81 7.18 21.43 5.53
C LEU A 81 8.56 20.81 5.75
N ARG A 82 8.72 19.94 6.76
CA ARG A 82 9.96 19.33 7.23
C ARG A 82 11.05 20.37 7.51
N LEU A 83 10.66 21.45 8.21
CA LEU A 83 11.59 22.52 8.56
C LEU A 83 12.65 22.03 9.54
N ASP A 84 13.84 22.60 9.46
CA ASP A 84 14.92 22.33 10.42
C ASP A 84 14.49 22.77 11.83
N SER A 85 13.81 23.92 11.93
CA SER A 85 13.20 24.44 13.16
C SER A 85 12.12 25.47 12.86
N PHE A 86 11.21 25.68 13.81
CA PHE A 86 10.22 26.75 13.79
C PHE A 86 10.40 27.64 15.04
N ALA A 87 10.43 28.95 14.87
CA ALA A 87 10.62 29.90 15.95
C ALA A 87 9.61 31.04 15.88
N VAL A 88 9.12 31.47 17.04
CA VAL A 88 8.25 32.63 17.24
C VAL A 88 9.00 33.68 18.05
N LEU A 89 9.14 34.87 17.48
CA LEU A 89 9.67 36.07 18.11
C LEU A 89 8.51 36.95 18.58
N SER A 90 8.33 37.04 19.88
CA SER A 90 7.28 37.86 20.49
C SER A 90 7.70 39.33 20.45
N VAL A 91 6.81 40.18 19.94
CA VAL A 91 7.03 41.61 19.74
C VAL A 91 6.04 42.42 20.59
N LEU A 92 6.55 43.41 21.31
CA LEU A 92 5.78 44.38 22.08
C LEU A 92 6.34 45.78 21.83
N GLU A 93 5.50 46.72 21.43
CA GLU A 93 5.88 48.12 21.17
C GLU A 93 7.08 48.24 20.20
N GLY A 94 7.10 47.42 19.13
CA GLY A 94 8.19 47.41 18.15
C GLY A 94 9.51 46.78 18.63
N MET A 95 9.55 46.23 19.85
CA MET A 95 10.73 45.60 20.42
C MET A 95 10.52 44.09 20.61
N PRO A 96 11.50 43.25 20.20
CA PRO A 96 11.45 41.83 20.52
C PRO A 96 11.75 41.64 22.01
N PHE A 97 11.05 40.71 22.66
CA PHE A 97 11.31 40.41 24.08
C PHE A 97 11.45 38.92 24.40
N ARG A 98 10.89 38.02 23.59
CA ARG A 98 10.93 36.58 23.84
C ARG A 98 11.08 35.78 22.53
N LEU A 99 11.84 34.70 22.59
CA LEU A 99 11.93 33.70 21.53
C LEU A 99 11.43 32.36 22.08
N HIS A 100 10.57 31.71 21.31
CA HIS A 100 10.06 30.37 21.57
C HIS A 100 10.30 29.54 20.30
N TRP A 101 10.92 28.37 20.40
CA TRP A 101 11.23 27.56 19.22
C TRP A 101 10.97 26.07 19.44
N ALA A 102 10.78 25.37 18.33
CA ALA A 102 10.63 23.94 18.25
C ALA A 102 11.49 23.38 17.10
N HIS A 103 11.84 22.12 17.19
CA HIS A 103 12.53 21.38 16.14
C HIS A 103 11.98 19.97 16.03
N LEU A 104 12.20 19.31 14.90
CA LEU A 104 11.81 17.92 14.69
C LEU A 104 12.70 16.98 15.50
N LEU A 105 12.15 15.82 15.84
CA LEU A 105 12.86 14.73 16.51
C LEU A 105 13.07 13.56 15.54
N PRO A 106 14.11 12.74 15.76
CA PRO A 106 14.32 11.56 14.96
C PRO A 106 13.22 10.52 15.24
N PRO A 107 12.96 9.60 14.29
CA PRO A 107 12.02 8.50 14.46
C PRO A 107 12.28 7.73 15.76
N GLY A 108 11.24 7.47 16.54
CA GLY A 108 11.34 6.68 17.78
C GLY A 108 11.91 7.41 19.02
N ALA A 109 12.27 8.70 18.94
CA ALA A 109 12.81 9.45 20.08
C ALA A 109 11.76 9.82 21.16
N GLY A 110 10.46 9.69 20.86
CA GLY A 110 9.38 9.98 21.80
C GLY A 110 7.98 9.93 21.17
N ASP A 111 6.97 10.30 21.96
CA ASP A 111 5.55 10.25 21.57
C ASP A 111 5.14 11.32 20.55
N THR A 112 5.97 12.36 20.36
CA THR A 112 5.75 13.45 19.38
C THR A 112 6.96 13.55 18.43
N PRO A 113 6.76 13.90 17.14
CA PRO A 113 7.86 14.01 16.17
C PRO A 113 8.64 15.33 16.30
N TYR A 114 8.44 16.07 17.39
CA TYR A 114 9.04 17.36 17.64
C TYR A 114 9.29 17.57 19.13
N MET A 115 10.22 18.48 19.43
CA MET A 115 10.50 18.98 20.77
C MET A 115 10.30 20.50 20.78
N VAL A 116 9.48 20.96 21.72
CA VAL A 116 9.22 22.37 21.99
C VAL A 116 10.07 22.82 23.17
N HIS A 117 10.84 23.89 22.98
CA HIS A 117 11.70 24.45 24.04
C HIS A 117 10.97 25.50 24.86
N ALA A 118 11.30 25.63 26.14
CA ALA A 118 10.70 26.67 26.96
C ALA A 118 11.03 28.07 26.41
N PRO A 119 10.08 29.03 26.43
CA PRO A 119 10.33 30.38 25.94
C PRO A 119 11.46 31.06 26.74
N ARG A 120 12.35 31.76 26.04
CA ARG A 120 13.49 32.46 26.63
C ARG A 120 13.55 33.92 26.17
N PRO A 121 14.21 34.81 26.93
CA PRO A 121 14.56 36.13 26.43
C PRO A 121 15.31 36.01 25.09
N TRP A 122 14.88 36.79 24.09
CA TRP A 122 15.36 36.66 22.70
C TRP A 122 16.88 36.86 22.55
N ASP A 123 17.49 37.58 23.47
CA ASP A 123 18.92 37.88 23.57
C ASP A 123 19.72 36.82 24.33
N ARG A 124 19.05 35.84 24.94
CA ARG A 124 19.65 34.78 25.78
C ARG A 124 19.40 33.38 25.22
N VAL A 125 19.50 33.25 23.90
CA VAL A 125 19.36 31.97 23.19
C VAL A 125 20.72 31.59 22.59
N ASP A 126 21.38 30.62 23.22
CA ASP A 126 22.70 30.11 22.81
C ASP A 126 22.59 28.77 22.07
N THR A 127 21.52 28.61 21.29
CA THR A 127 21.25 27.36 20.56
C THR A 127 21.92 27.39 19.19
N ASP A 128 22.81 26.44 18.91
CA ASP A 128 23.31 26.22 17.55
C ASP A 128 22.29 25.43 16.72
N PHE A 129 21.39 26.16 16.08
CA PHE A 129 20.37 25.61 15.20
C PHE A 129 20.97 24.88 13.98
N THR A 130 22.20 25.18 13.57
CA THR A 130 22.85 24.49 12.44
C THR A 130 23.31 23.11 12.89
N ALA A 131 24.06 23.03 14.00
CA ALA A 131 24.52 21.78 14.56
C ALA A 131 23.35 20.84 14.94
N GLN A 132 22.26 21.40 15.47
CA GLN A 132 21.05 20.64 15.77
C GLN A 132 20.42 20.00 14.52
N ALA A 133 20.31 20.77 13.43
CA ALA A 133 19.76 20.28 12.17
C ALA A 133 20.66 19.20 11.52
N GLU A 134 21.98 19.40 11.55
CA GLU A 134 22.95 18.44 11.03
C GLU A 134 22.94 17.12 11.81
N SER A 135 22.93 17.19 13.15
CA SER A 135 22.80 16.01 14.01
C SER A 135 21.51 15.22 13.71
N LEU A 136 20.39 15.94 13.55
CA LEU A 136 19.11 15.31 13.23
C LEU A 136 19.13 14.66 11.83
N GLU A 137 19.74 15.31 10.84
CA GLU A 137 19.89 14.73 9.50
C GLU A 137 20.80 13.50 9.49
N GLU A 138 21.87 13.48 10.26
CA GLU A 138 22.72 12.29 10.37
C GLU A 138 21.97 11.11 10.98
N GLU A 139 21.07 11.36 11.91
CA GLU A 139 20.23 10.34 12.54
C GLU A 139 19.08 9.88 11.60
N LEU A 140 18.44 10.82 10.90
CA LEU A 140 17.48 10.54 9.84
C LEU A 140 18.10 9.78 8.66
N ALA A 141 19.33 10.12 8.28
CA ALA A 141 20.07 9.46 7.21
C ALA A 141 20.52 8.06 7.61
N ARG A 142 20.94 7.84 8.87
CA ARG A 142 21.24 6.47 9.38
C ARG A 142 20.01 5.58 9.38
N THR A 143 18.85 6.14 9.76
CA THR A 143 17.57 5.44 9.70
C THR A 143 17.15 5.19 8.25
N GLY A 144 17.30 6.20 7.38
CA GLY A 144 17.00 6.15 5.94
C GLY A 144 17.91 5.23 5.12
N GLN A 145 19.18 5.07 5.49
CA GLN A 145 20.11 4.18 4.78
C GLN A 145 19.83 2.71 5.07
N ARG A 146 19.43 2.34 6.29
CA ARG A 146 18.90 0.99 6.58
C ARG A 146 17.72 0.64 5.65
N ILE A 147 16.92 1.64 5.29
CA ILE A 147 15.76 1.53 4.40
C ILE A 147 16.18 1.42 2.92
N GLU A 148 17.22 2.12 2.45
CA GLU A 148 17.68 2.05 1.05
C GLU A 148 18.44 0.74 0.72
N THR A 149 19.20 0.18 1.66
CA THR A 149 19.92 -1.10 1.46
C THR A 149 19.03 -2.34 1.56
N GLY A 150 17.77 -2.18 1.99
CA GLY A 150 16.80 -3.25 2.20
C GLY A 150 15.50 -3.02 1.45
N ALA A 151 15.55 -2.85 0.13
CA ALA A 151 14.34 -2.79 -0.70
C ALA A 151 13.64 -4.16 -0.75
N ARG A 152 12.96 -4.52 0.35
CA ARG A 152 11.90 -5.53 0.51
C ARG A 152 11.43 -5.72 1.96
N GLU A 153 12.10 -5.12 2.96
CA GLU A 153 11.75 -5.19 4.39
C GLU A 153 11.66 -3.76 4.96
N GLY A 154 10.52 -3.10 4.80
CA GLY A 154 10.36 -1.71 5.21
C GLY A 154 9.05 -1.46 5.96
N ASN A 155 9.12 -0.55 6.93
CA ASN A 155 7.96 -0.09 7.69
C ASN A 155 6.93 0.55 6.75
N ALA A 156 5.70 0.08 6.84
CA ALA A 156 4.57 0.48 6.04
C ALA A 156 3.46 1.08 6.89
N LEU A 157 2.88 2.16 6.39
CA LEU A 157 1.66 2.76 6.95
C LEU A 157 0.49 2.47 6.02
N LEU A 158 -0.59 1.92 6.58
CA LEU A 158 -1.79 1.62 5.81
C LEU A 158 -2.79 2.77 5.91
N VAL A 159 -3.42 3.13 4.80
CA VAL A 159 -4.36 4.24 4.72
C VAL A 159 -5.64 3.81 4.02
N SER A 160 -6.77 3.93 4.71
CA SER A 160 -8.09 3.76 4.11
C SER A 160 -8.81 5.10 4.07
N VAL A 161 -9.30 5.46 2.89
CA VAL A 161 -10.09 6.67 2.65
C VAL A 161 -11.32 6.29 1.85
N GLY A 162 -12.51 6.46 2.43
CA GLY A 162 -13.74 6.07 1.76
C GLY A 162 -15.01 6.61 2.41
N THR A 163 -16.13 6.36 1.76
CA THR A 163 -17.48 6.69 2.24
C THR A 163 -18.00 5.72 3.29
N GLU A 164 -17.44 4.51 3.27
CA GLU A 164 -17.85 3.39 4.11
C GLU A 164 -17.74 3.69 5.61
N PRO A 165 -18.54 3.01 6.46
CA PRO A 165 -18.39 3.08 7.90
C PRO A 165 -16.98 2.66 8.36
N LYS A 166 -16.49 3.26 9.46
CA LYS A 166 -15.17 2.94 10.03
C LYS A 166 -14.96 1.45 10.32
N PRO A 167 -15.93 0.66 10.82
CA PRO A 167 -15.75 -0.78 11.03
C PRO A 167 -15.42 -1.53 9.74
N VAL A 168 -16.10 -1.21 8.64
CA VAL A 168 -15.87 -1.83 7.32
C VAL A 168 -14.47 -1.47 6.82
N GLN A 169 -14.07 -0.20 6.93
CA GLN A 169 -12.72 0.24 6.54
C GLN A 169 -11.63 -0.45 7.37
N LYS A 170 -11.86 -0.68 8.67
CA LYS A 170 -10.91 -1.42 9.53
C LYS A 170 -10.73 -2.86 9.07
N SER A 171 -11.83 -3.57 8.78
CA SER A 171 -11.78 -4.94 8.26
C SER A 171 -11.00 -5.03 6.95
N ARG A 172 -11.17 -4.04 6.05
CA ARG A 172 -10.39 -3.96 4.80
C ARG A 172 -8.91 -3.68 5.06
N LEU A 173 -8.58 -2.89 6.07
CA LEU A 173 -7.20 -2.65 6.49
C LEU A 173 -6.56 -3.88 7.15
N ASP A 174 -7.34 -4.77 7.77
CA ASP A 174 -6.84 -6.07 8.24
C ASP A 174 -6.40 -6.93 7.06
N GLU A 175 -7.25 -7.09 6.04
CA GLU A 175 -6.89 -7.78 4.79
C GLU A 175 -5.68 -7.13 4.08
N LEU A 176 -5.64 -5.79 4.01
CA LEU A 176 -4.51 -5.06 3.44
C LEU A 176 -3.22 -5.25 4.25
N ALA A 177 -3.32 -5.39 5.58
CA ALA A 177 -2.17 -5.69 6.42
C ALA A 177 -1.61 -7.08 6.12
N ASP A 178 -2.48 -8.08 5.95
CA ASP A 178 -2.06 -9.41 5.54
C ASP A 178 -1.39 -9.41 4.15
N LEU A 179 -1.87 -8.57 3.22
CA LEU A 179 -1.22 -8.37 1.92
C LEU A 179 0.16 -7.74 2.08
N ALA A 180 0.26 -6.69 2.88
CA ALA A 180 1.50 -5.97 3.12
C ALA A 180 2.55 -6.89 3.75
N ASN A 181 2.17 -7.64 4.79
CA ASN A 181 3.00 -8.65 5.44
C ASN A 181 3.47 -9.72 4.45
N THR A 182 2.57 -10.17 3.57
CA THR A 182 2.91 -11.16 2.54
C THR A 182 3.92 -10.61 1.53
N ALA A 183 3.84 -9.32 1.20
CA ALA A 183 4.78 -8.65 0.31
C ALA A 183 6.15 -8.37 0.97
N GLY A 184 6.31 -8.64 2.27
CA GLY A 184 7.52 -8.37 3.06
C GLY A 184 7.51 -7.01 3.79
N LEU A 185 6.38 -6.30 3.81
CA LEU A 185 6.27 -5.01 4.51
C LEU A 185 5.85 -5.20 5.97
N GLU A 186 6.45 -4.44 6.88
CA GLU A 186 6.07 -4.44 8.30
C GLU A 186 5.05 -3.33 8.56
N VAL A 187 3.83 -3.69 8.94
CA VAL A 187 2.78 -2.69 9.20
C VAL A 187 2.96 -2.05 10.57
N VAL A 188 3.40 -0.79 10.59
CA VAL A 188 3.67 -0.04 11.83
C VAL A 188 2.52 0.88 12.26
N GLY A 189 1.53 1.09 11.41
CA GLY A 189 0.38 1.94 11.74
C GLY A 189 -0.71 1.94 10.69
N ARG A 190 -1.86 2.50 11.07
CA ARG A 190 -3.08 2.54 10.25
C ARG A 190 -3.80 3.87 10.38
N ILE A 191 -4.22 4.44 9.26
CA ILE A 191 -5.02 5.67 9.20
C ILE A 191 -6.35 5.37 8.51
N VAL A 192 -7.45 5.79 9.14
CA VAL A 192 -8.80 5.70 8.57
C VAL A 192 -9.39 7.10 8.46
N GLN A 193 -9.78 7.49 7.24
CA GLN A 193 -10.50 8.73 6.99
C GLN A 193 -11.83 8.45 6.28
N ARG A 194 -12.94 8.67 7.00
CA ARG A 194 -14.27 8.68 6.38
C ARG A 194 -14.51 10.03 5.71
N VAL A 195 -14.93 10.00 4.45
CA VAL A 195 -15.25 11.19 3.64
C VAL A 195 -16.65 11.05 3.04
N ALA A 196 -17.34 12.16 2.77
CA ALA A 196 -18.62 12.11 2.05
C ALA A 196 -18.44 11.76 0.57
N ARG A 197 -17.31 12.19 -0.03
CA ARG A 197 -16.92 11.88 -1.40
C ARG A 197 -15.40 11.93 -1.53
N VAL A 198 -14.81 10.98 -2.24
CA VAL A 198 -13.37 10.96 -2.50
C VAL A 198 -13.02 12.05 -3.52
N ASN A 199 -12.06 12.92 -3.17
CA ASN A 199 -11.61 13.98 -4.06
C ASN A 199 -10.53 13.46 -5.04
N PRO A 200 -10.70 13.64 -6.36
CA PRO A 200 -9.83 13.05 -7.39
C PRO A 200 -8.42 13.67 -7.44
N LYS A 201 -8.18 14.82 -6.79
CA LYS A 201 -6.87 15.49 -6.72
C LYS A 201 -6.18 15.30 -5.37
N HIS A 202 -6.95 15.34 -4.28
CA HIS A 202 -6.45 15.26 -2.91
C HIS A 202 -7.22 14.20 -2.15
N ILE A 203 -6.65 13.00 -2.02
CA ILE A 203 -7.34 11.91 -1.32
C ILE A 203 -7.43 12.14 0.18
N LEU A 204 -6.41 12.78 0.78
CA LEU A 204 -6.40 13.17 2.20
C LEU A 204 -6.62 14.67 2.37
N GLY A 205 -7.31 15.05 3.44
CA GLY A 205 -7.38 16.45 3.88
C GLY A 205 -6.06 16.90 4.51
N LYS A 206 -5.80 18.21 4.58
CA LYS A 206 -4.54 18.77 5.12
C LYS A 206 -4.20 18.23 6.51
N GLY A 207 -5.15 18.24 7.45
CA GLY A 207 -4.92 17.73 8.80
C GLY A 207 -4.58 16.24 8.85
N LYS A 208 -5.25 15.41 8.04
CA LYS A 208 -4.97 13.97 7.96
C LYS A 208 -3.66 13.65 7.25
N LEU A 209 -3.29 14.47 6.27
CA LEU A 209 -1.99 14.36 5.62
C LEU A 209 -0.85 14.73 6.59
N ALA A 210 -1.09 15.72 7.44
CA ALA A 210 -0.13 16.11 8.46
C ALA A 210 0.00 15.03 9.57
N GLU A 211 -1.12 14.44 10.02
CA GLU A 211 -1.11 13.25 10.89
C GLU A 211 -0.37 12.06 10.27
N LEU A 212 -0.56 11.84 8.97
CA LEU A 212 0.17 10.83 8.21
C LEU A 212 1.68 11.09 8.20
N GLU A 213 2.10 12.34 7.97
CA GLU A 213 3.52 12.70 7.97
C GLU A 213 4.13 12.54 9.37
N VAL A 214 3.41 12.94 10.42
CA VAL A 214 3.79 12.74 11.82
C VAL A 214 4.07 11.26 12.08
N LEU A 215 3.09 10.39 11.82
CA LEU A 215 3.23 8.93 12.04
C LEU A 215 4.34 8.32 11.19
N ALA A 216 4.46 8.78 9.93
CA ALA A 216 5.48 8.30 9.03
C ALA A 216 6.89 8.68 9.48
N LEU A 217 7.07 9.87 10.08
CA LEU A 217 8.33 10.27 10.69
C LEU A 217 8.60 9.49 11.97
N GLN A 218 7.62 9.36 12.87
CA GLN A 218 7.80 8.66 14.15
C GLN A 218 8.25 7.21 13.98
N HIS A 219 7.69 6.51 13.00
CA HIS A 219 7.96 5.08 12.78
C HIS A 219 8.96 4.83 11.63
N GLY A 220 9.57 5.86 11.05
CA GLY A 220 10.52 5.70 9.94
C GLY A 220 9.90 4.98 8.73
N VAL A 221 8.66 5.31 8.40
CA VAL A 221 7.89 4.66 7.33
C VAL A 221 8.50 4.95 5.97
N ALA A 222 8.76 3.90 5.20
CA ALA A 222 9.31 3.97 3.85
C ALA A 222 8.22 3.89 2.77
N VAL A 223 7.14 3.15 3.08
CA VAL A 223 6.07 2.84 2.14
C VAL A 223 4.72 3.21 2.73
N ILE A 224 3.90 3.93 1.97
CA ILE A 224 2.52 4.20 2.35
C ILE A 224 1.63 3.42 1.40
N VAL A 225 0.78 2.56 1.97
CA VAL A 225 -0.12 1.68 1.21
C VAL A 225 -1.55 2.16 1.37
N PHE A 226 -2.20 2.47 0.25
CA PHE A 226 -3.61 2.86 0.22
C PHE A 226 -4.49 1.65 -0.10
N GLU A 227 -5.59 1.51 0.65
CA GLU A 227 -6.55 0.42 0.46
C GLU A 227 -7.32 0.56 -0.86
N GLY A 228 -7.71 1.78 -1.23
CA GLY A 228 -8.37 2.06 -2.50
C GLY A 228 -7.39 2.35 -3.63
N GLU A 229 -7.85 2.18 -4.87
CA GLU A 229 -7.07 2.56 -6.05
C GLU A 229 -6.81 4.07 -6.12
N LEU A 230 -5.56 4.42 -6.42
CA LEU A 230 -5.17 5.82 -6.56
C LEU A 230 -5.20 6.25 -8.03
N SER A 231 -5.76 7.44 -8.27
CA SER A 231 -5.62 8.11 -9.55
C SER A 231 -4.15 8.47 -9.81
N PRO A 232 -3.69 8.55 -11.07
CA PRO A 232 -2.33 8.98 -11.37
C PRO A 232 -1.98 10.33 -10.73
N THR A 233 -2.96 11.23 -10.59
CA THR A 233 -2.75 12.55 -9.98
C THR A 233 -2.61 12.47 -8.47
N GLN A 234 -3.42 11.67 -7.80
CA GLN A 234 -3.31 11.45 -6.35
C GLN A 234 -1.95 10.85 -6.00
N MET A 235 -1.55 9.78 -6.71
CA MET A 235 -0.28 9.09 -6.45
C MET A 235 0.93 10.03 -6.60
N ARG A 236 0.91 10.92 -7.60
CA ARG A 236 1.95 11.95 -7.77
C ARG A 236 1.95 13.00 -6.68
N ASN A 237 0.78 13.51 -6.32
CA ASN A 237 0.67 14.54 -5.29
C ASN A 237 1.16 13.99 -3.95
N LEU A 238 0.73 12.78 -3.58
CA LEU A 238 1.18 12.08 -2.38
C LEU A 238 2.68 11.81 -2.40
N SER A 239 3.21 11.25 -3.49
CA SER A 239 4.64 10.96 -3.61
C SER A 239 5.50 12.23 -3.55
N ARG A 240 5.03 13.35 -4.11
CA ARG A 240 5.73 14.64 -4.05
C ARG A 240 5.70 15.26 -2.65
N LEU A 241 4.58 15.13 -1.95
CA LEU A 241 4.40 15.73 -0.62
C LEU A 241 5.09 14.92 0.48
N THR A 242 4.97 13.59 0.43
CA THR A 242 5.50 12.69 1.45
C THR A 242 6.92 12.20 1.14
N GLU A 243 7.35 12.30 -0.12
CA GLU A 243 8.65 11.80 -0.60
C GLU A 243 8.91 10.30 -0.35
N ARG A 244 7.83 9.55 -0.12
CA ARG A 244 7.86 8.12 0.15
C ARG A 244 7.31 7.34 -1.03
N LYS A 245 7.57 6.02 -1.03
CA LYS A 245 6.97 5.11 -2.00
C LYS A 245 5.48 5.00 -1.68
N ILE A 246 4.63 5.40 -2.62
CA ILE A 246 3.18 5.24 -2.52
C ILE A 246 2.78 4.00 -3.30
N LEU A 247 2.07 3.09 -2.63
CA LEU A 247 1.44 1.92 -3.22
C LEU A 247 -0.07 2.02 -3.03
N ASP A 248 -0.83 1.52 -3.99
CA ASP A 248 -2.23 1.16 -3.78
C ASP A 248 -2.37 -0.36 -3.67
N ARG A 249 -3.58 -0.82 -3.33
CA ARG A 249 -3.91 -2.24 -3.23
C ARG A 249 -3.59 -3.01 -4.51
N THR A 250 -3.87 -2.44 -5.67
CA THR A 250 -3.61 -3.07 -6.98
C THR A 250 -2.12 -3.32 -7.21
N GLN A 251 -1.28 -2.32 -6.97
CA GLN A 251 0.17 -2.46 -7.10
C GLN A 251 0.74 -3.44 -6.07
N LEU A 252 0.23 -3.44 -4.84
CA LEU A 252 0.66 -4.38 -3.81
C LEU A 252 0.37 -5.84 -4.20
N ILE A 253 -0.83 -6.12 -4.71
CA ILE A 253 -1.22 -7.46 -5.19
C ILE A 253 -0.31 -7.90 -6.36
N LEU A 254 -0.04 -7.00 -7.31
CA LEU A 254 0.89 -7.26 -8.41
C LEU A 254 2.31 -7.59 -7.95
N ASP A 255 2.80 -6.88 -6.93
CA ASP A 255 4.11 -7.13 -6.34
C ASP A 255 4.16 -8.51 -5.67
N ILE A 256 3.10 -8.91 -4.95
CA ILE A 256 2.96 -10.27 -4.38
C ILE A 256 2.94 -11.32 -5.49
N PHE A 257 2.17 -11.11 -6.56
CA PHE A 257 2.13 -12.05 -7.68
C PHE A 257 3.49 -12.20 -8.35
N ALA A 258 4.24 -11.11 -8.50
CA ALA A 258 5.58 -11.15 -9.07
C ALA A 258 6.56 -11.98 -8.24
N GLN A 259 6.40 -11.99 -6.91
CA GLN A 259 7.20 -12.80 -5.99
C GLN A 259 6.86 -14.29 -6.11
N HIS A 260 5.59 -14.63 -6.35
CA HIS A 260 5.11 -16.02 -6.37
C HIS A 260 5.03 -16.63 -7.78
N ALA A 261 5.20 -15.84 -8.84
CA ALA A 261 5.21 -16.31 -10.22
C ALA A 261 6.51 -17.09 -10.53
N VAL A 262 6.40 -18.42 -10.59
CA VAL A 262 7.53 -19.31 -10.89
C VAL A 262 7.52 -19.73 -12.35
N THR A 263 6.34 -20.11 -12.87
CA THR A 263 6.20 -20.62 -14.23
C THR A 263 6.38 -19.52 -15.26
N LYS A 264 6.75 -19.90 -16.49
CA LYS A 264 6.84 -18.95 -17.62
C LYS A 264 5.50 -18.27 -17.87
N ALA A 265 4.38 -19.00 -17.74
CA ALA A 265 3.06 -18.44 -17.98
C ALA A 265 2.69 -17.41 -16.90
N GLY A 266 2.87 -17.75 -15.63
CA GLY A 266 2.63 -16.84 -14.51
C GLY A 266 3.47 -15.57 -14.63
N LYS A 267 4.77 -15.70 -14.91
CA LYS A 267 5.66 -14.54 -15.11
C LYS A 267 5.20 -13.61 -16.23
N LEU A 268 4.79 -14.15 -17.37
CA LEU A 268 4.28 -13.36 -18.50
C LEU A 268 2.96 -12.65 -18.15
N GLN A 269 2.06 -13.31 -17.41
CA GLN A 269 0.79 -12.72 -16.99
C GLN A 269 0.99 -11.58 -15.99
N VAL A 270 1.87 -11.77 -15.01
CA VAL A 270 2.19 -10.72 -14.03
C VAL A 270 2.88 -9.53 -14.71
N GLU A 271 3.84 -9.76 -15.59
CA GLU A 271 4.49 -8.69 -16.35
C GLU A 271 3.45 -7.92 -17.21
N LEU A 272 2.56 -8.64 -17.89
CA LEU A 272 1.48 -8.04 -18.68
C LEU A 272 0.59 -7.14 -17.81
N ALA A 273 0.19 -7.62 -16.63
CA ALA A 273 -0.66 -6.88 -15.70
C ALA A 273 0.05 -5.65 -15.13
N GLN A 274 1.32 -5.77 -14.74
CA GLN A 274 2.15 -4.65 -14.27
C GLN A 274 2.30 -3.56 -15.34
N LEU A 275 2.56 -3.95 -16.59
CA LEU A 275 2.66 -3.02 -17.71
C LEU A 275 1.31 -2.37 -18.03
N GLY A 276 0.22 -3.13 -17.97
CA GLY A 276 -1.15 -2.64 -18.14
C GLY A 276 -1.50 -1.56 -17.11
N TYR A 277 -1.19 -1.80 -15.84
CA TYR A 277 -1.41 -0.86 -14.74
C TYR A 277 -0.50 0.38 -14.84
N THR A 278 0.78 0.19 -15.21
CA THR A 278 1.78 1.27 -15.27
C THR A 278 1.59 2.21 -16.46
N LEU A 279 1.18 1.68 -17.62
CA LEU A 279 1.02 2.44 -18.87
C LEU A 279 0.16 3.72 -18.74
N PRO A 280 -1.08 3.68 -18.20
CA PRO A 280 -1.89 4.88 -18.01
C PRO A 280 -1.31 5.84 -16.96
N ARG A 281 -0.47 5.35 -16.05
CA ARG A 281 0.09 6.10 -14.91
C ARG A 281 1.42 6.80 -15.22
N LEU A 282 2.09 6.46 -16.33
CA LEU A 282 3.36 7.06 -16.76
C LEU A 282 3.28 8.56 -17.13
N VAL A 283 2.11 9.02 -17.59
CA VAL A 283 1.90 10.38 -18.13
C VAL A 283 2.34 11.49 -17.16
N GLY A 284 2.29 11.24 -15.86
CA GLY A 284 2.55 12.28 -14.87
C GLY A 284 3.96 12.34 -14.27
N LYS A 285 4.86 11.37 -14.52
CA LYS A 285 6.26 11.44 -14.04
C LYS A 285 7.09 12.53 -14.76
N SER A 286 6.51 13.18 -15.78
CA SER A 286 7.24 14.00 -16.75
C SER A 286 7.60 15.42 -16.35
N ARG A 287 6.90 16.08 -15.41
CA ARG A 287 7.14 17.52 -15.20
C ARG A 287 8.52 17.82 -14.57
N ALA A 288 9.12 16.86 -13.87
CA ALA A 288 10.49 16.97 -13.36
C ALA A 288 11.55 16.70 -14.45
N MET A 289 11.32 15.71 -15.33
CA MET A 289 12.24 15.33 -16.39
C MET A 289 12.26 16.31 -17.57
N SER A 290 11.14 17.00 -17.84
CA SER A 290 11.06 18.03 -18.89
C SER A 290 11.78 19.33 -18.53
N ARG A 291 12.06 19.58 -17.24
CA ARG A 291 12.82 20.77 -16.81
C ARG A 291 14.34 20.58 -16.87
N LEU A 292 14.82 19.35 -16.71
CA LEU A 292 16.23 19.00 -16.89
C LEU A 292 16.63 18.96 -18.38
N ALA A 293 15.68 18.71 -19.27
CA ALA A 293 15.85 18.85 -20.71
C ALA A 293 15.56 20.31 -21.16
N GLY A 294 16.41 21.24 -20.73
CA GLY A 294 16.68 22.55 -21.35
C GLY A 294 15.50 23.39 -21.85
N GLY A 295 15.26 24.53 -21.22
CA GLY A 295 14.36 25.60 -21.68
C GLY A 295 14.80 26.34 -22.94
N ILE A 296 15.33 25.65 -23.95
CA ILE A 296 15.66 26.22 -25.26
C ILE A 296 14.95 25.39 -26.32
N GLY A 297 14.17 26.07 -27.16
CA GLY A 297 13.22 25.48 -28.09
C GLY A 297 13.81 24.39 -28.98
N GLY A 298 13.25 23.19 -28.87
CA GLY A 298 13.30 22.17 -29.92
C GLY A 298 12.04 22.23 -30.76
N ARG A 299 11.96 23.18 -31.69
CA ARG A 299 11.02 23.10 -32.82
C ARG A 299 11.58 22.07 -33.81
N GLY A 300 11.20 20.80 -33.62
CA GLY A 300 11.45 19.69 -34.53
C GLY A 300 10.50 18.53 -34.22
N PRO A 301 10.12 17.68 -35.19
CA PRO A 301 9.09 16.64 -35.04
C PRO A 301 9.63 15.40 -34.29
N GLY A 302 10.34 15.62 -33.18
CA GLY A 302 10.92 14.58 -32.34
C GLY A 302 9.89 14.10 -31.30
N GLU A 303 9.47 12.85 -31.43
CA GLU A 303 8.60 12.16 -30.47
C GLU A 303 9.14 12.33 -29.04
N THR A 304 8.32 12.86 -28.12
CA THR A 304 8.75 13.10 -26.73
C THR A 304 9.25 11.80 -26.10
N LYS A 305 10.27 11.85 -25.23
CA LYS A 305 10.83 10.66 -24.55
C LYS A 305 9.75 9.78 -23.90
N LEU A 306 8.69 10.41 -23.37
CA LEU A 306 7.52 9.71 -22.85
C LEU A 306 6.75 8.92 -23.89
N GLU A 307 6.54 9.47 -25.08
CA GLU A 307 5.81 8.78 -26.13
C GLU A 307 6.62 7.60 -26.65
N MET A 308 7.95 7.74 -26.77
CA MET A 308 8.84 6.60 -27.03
C MET A 308 8.74 5.51 -25.95
N ASP A 309 8.73 5.89 -24.67
CA ASP A 309 8.59 4.93 -23.55
C ASP A 309 7.22 4.25 -23.56
N ARG A 310 6.13 4.99 -23.84
CA ARG A 310 4.78 4.43 -24.02
C ARG A 310 4.74 3.45 -25.19
N ARG A 311 5.37 3.80 -26.32
CA ARG A 311 5.42 2.93 -27.50
C ARG A 311 6.16 1.64 -27.20
N LYS A 312 7.29 1.70 -26.48
CA LYS A 312 8.01 0.51 -26.01
C LYS A 312 7.14 -0.39 -25.13
N ILE A 313 6.42 0.19 -24.17
CA ILE A 313 5.52 -0.58 -23.29
C ILE A 313 4.36 -1.20 -24.07
N ARG A 314 3.73 -0.46 -24.98
CA ARG A 314 2.67 -1.01 -25.85
C ARG A 314 3.18 -2.16 -26.72
N ASN A 315 4.38 -2.02 -27.30
CA ASN A 315 5.00 -3.10 -28.08
C ASN A 315 5.27 -4.33 -27.21
N ARG A 316 5.78 -4.13 -25.98
CA ARG A 316 6.00 -5.23 -25.03
C ARG A 316 4.70 -5.92 -24.65
N ILE A 317 3.65 -5.17 -24.35
CA ILE A 317 2.30 -5.72 -24.09
C ILE A 317 1.82 -6.58 -25.26
N SER A 318 1.97 -6.10 -26.51
CA SER A 318 1.57 -6.86 -27.71
C SER A 318 2.33 -8.18 -27.83
N LEU A 319 3.65 -8.16 -27.60
CA LEU A 319 4.49 -9.36 -27.60
C LEU A 319 4.06 -10.36 -26.51
N LEU A 320 3.86 -9.89 -25.27
CA LEU A 320 3.42 -10.72 -24.15
C LEU A 320 2.06 -11.37 -24.42
N LYS A 321 1.09 -10.61 -24.96
CA LYS A 321 -0.22 -11.15 -25.37
C LYS A 321 -0.08 -12.24 -26.44
N GLY A 322 0.82 -12.05 -27.41
CA GLY A 322 1.16 -13.04 -28.42
C GLY A 322 1.74 -14.33 -27.85
N GLU A 323 2.69 -14.22 -26.92
CA GLU A 323 3.30 -15.37 -26.23
C GLU A 323 2.28 -16.13 -25.37
N LEU A 324 1.43 -15.41 -24.62
CA LEU A 324 0.39 -16.03 -23.80
C LEU A 324 -0.63 -16.80 -24.67
N LYS A 325 -1.00 -16.25 -25.83
CA LYS A 325 -1.88 -16.94 -26.80
C LYS A 325 -1.26 -18.25 -27.32
N ARG A 326 0.05 -18.29 -27.53
CA ARG A 326 0.75 -19.53 -27.93
C ARG A 326 0.75 -20.56 -26.80
N LEU A 327 1.00 -20.14 -25.56
CA LEU A 327 0.94 -21.02 -24.39
C LEU A 327 -0.46 -21.60 -24.18
N ARG A 328 -1.51 -20.80 -24.35
CA ARG A 328 -2.91 -21.28 -24.30
C ARG A 328 -3.17 -22.39 -25.33
N LYS A 329 -2.73 -22.22 -26.59
CA LYS A 329 -2.87 -23.25 -27.62
C LYS A 329 -2.17 -24.56 -27.25
N HIS A 330 -0.95 -24.50 -26.70
CA HIS A 330 -0.24 -25.68 -26.23
C HIS A 330 -0.96 -26.37 -25.06
N ARG A 331 -1.56 -25.61 -24.14
CA ARG A 331 -2.38 -26.19 -23.06
C ARG A 331 -3.60 -26.93 -23.64
N HIS A 332 -4.33 -26.34 -24.58
CA HIS A 332 -5.47 -27.03 -25.23
C HIS A 332 -5.07 -28.34 -25.91
N ALA A 333 -3.92 -28.39 -26.58
CA ALA A 333 -3.43 -29.63 -27.17
C ALA A 333 -3.11 -30.70 -26.11
N THR A 334 -2.52 -30.29 -24.98
CA THR A 334 -2.25 -31.18 -23.84
C THR A 334 -3.56 -31.65 -23.18
N ARG A 335 -4.57 -30.77 -23.09
CA ARG A 335 -5.92 -31.08 -22.59
C ARG A 335 -6.57 -32.21 -23.41
N ALA A 336 -6.54 -32.12 -24.74
CA ALA A 336 -7.11 -33.13 -25.62
C ALA A 336 -6.46 -34.53 -25.46
N SER A 337 -5.17 -34.58 -25.09
CA SER A 337 -4.48 -35.82 -24.78
C SER A 337 -4.87 -36.40 -23.41
N ARG A 338 -5.10 -35.55 -22.38
CA ARG A 338 -5.51 -35.97 -21.04
C ARG A 338 -6.97 -36.40 -20.93
N ALA A 339 -7.88 -35.74 -21.66
CA ALA A 339 -9.28 -36.14 -21.74
C ALA A 339 -9.43 -37.60 -22.24
N ARG A 340 -8.49 -38.08 -23.08
CA ARG A 340 -8.45 -39.48 -23.54
C ARG A 340 -8.01 -40.48 -22.47
N ALA A 341 -7.40 -40.03 -21.38
CA ALA A 341 -6.95 -40.90 -20.29
C ALA A 341 -8.02 -41.16 -19.22
N GLY A 342 -9.15 -40.45 -19.25
CA GLY A 342 -10.31 -40.71 -18.38
C GLY A 342 -10.09 -40.44 -16.89
N VAL A 343 -9.04 -39.70 -16.50
CA VAL A 343 -8.74 -39.41 -15.08
C VAL A 343 -9.47 -38.13 -14.64
N PRO A 344 -10.34 -38.18 -13.62
CA PRO A 344 -11.09 -37.02 -13.16
C PRO A 344 -10.20 -35.94 -12.52
N ILE A 345 -10.56 -34.68 -12.73
CA ILE A 345 -9.85 -33.49 -12.23
C ILE A 345 -10.71 -32.78 -11.18
N VAL A 346 -10.14 -32.61 -9.99
CA VAL A 346 -10.74 -31.87 -8.87
C VAL A 346 -9.93 -30.59 -8.67
N ALA A 347 -10.58 -29.43 -8.68
CA ALA A 347 -9.94 -28.14 -8.42
C ALA A 347 -10.30 -27.63 -7.03
N LEU A 348 -9.29 -27.28 -6.23
CA LEU A 348 -9.45 -26.60 -4.95
C LEU A 348 -9.55 -25.10 -5.19
N ILE A 349 -10.69 -24.51 -4.83
CA ILE A 349 -10.97 -23.08 -4.99
C ILE A 349 -11.34 -22.45 -3.65
N GLY A 350 -11.29 -21.13 -3.53
CA GLY A 350 -11.64 -20.45 -2.28
C GLY A 350 -10.76 -19.24 -1.99
N TYR A 351 -11.13 -18.50 -0.95
CA TYR A 351 -10.42 -17.30 -0.54
C TYR A 351 -8.93 -17.57 -0.25
N THR A 352 -8.11 -16.55 -0.40
CA THR A 352 -6.73 -16.56 0.09
C THR A 352 -6.73 -16.90 1.59
N ASN A 353 -5.73 -17.69 2.02
CA ASN A 353 -5.63 -18.22 3.39
C ASN A 353 -6.79 -19.11 3.90
N ALA A 354 -7.70 -19.57 3.03
CA ALA A 354 -8.72 -20.55 3.41
C ALA A 354 -8.14 -21.95 3.73
N GLY A 355 -6.85 -22.20 3.41
CA GLY A 355 -6.16 -23.46 3.66
C GLY A 355 -6.20 -24.46 2.52
N LYS A 356 -6.37 -24.01 1.26
CA LYS A 356 -6.36 -24.86 0.05
C LYS A 356 -5.06 -25.66 -0.11
N SER A 357 -3.91 -24.99 -0.04
CA SER A 357 -2.60 -25.64 -0.18
C SER A 357 -2.32 -26.60 0.99
N THR A 358 -2.74 -26.24 2.21
CA THR A 358 -2.68 -27.15 3.37
C THR A 358 -3.53 -28.40 3.12
N LEU A 359 -4.74 -28.25 2.58
CA LEU A 359 -5.63 -29.35 2.24
C LEU A 359 -5.03 -30.25 1.15
N LEU A 360 -4.45 -29.66 0.09
CA LEU A 360 -3.71 -30.39 -0.95
C LEU A 360 -2.61 -31.25 -0.33
N ASN A 361 -1.76 -30.67 0.52
CA ASN A 361 -0.64 -31.37 1.14
C ASN A 361 -1.09 -32.54 2.00
N THR A 362 -2.07 -32.31 2.88
CA THR A 362 -2.56 -33.33 3.81
C THR A 362 -3.23 -34.49 3.06
N LEU A 363 -3.91 -34.22 1.94
CA LEU A 363 -4.49 -35.25 1.09
C LEU A 363 -3.42 -36.04 0.31
N THR A 364 -2.38 -35.37 -0.18
CA THR A 364 -1.43 -35.94 -1.15
C THR A 364 -0.09 -36.37 -0.56
N HIS A 365 0.16 -36.16 0.74
CA HIS A 365 1.49 -36.28 1.37
C HIS A 365 2.58 -35.46 0.67
N SER A 366 2.20 -34.39 -0.02
CA SER A 366 3.15 -33.55 -0.74
C SER A 366 3.70 -32.44 0.16
N GLY A 367 4.95 -32.05 -0.09
CA GLY A 367 5.62 -30.95 0.60
C GLY A 367 5.43 -29.60 -0.10
N VAL A 368 4.24 -29.29 -0.65
CA VAL A 368 4.00 -27.92 -1.14
C VAL A 368 4.07 -26.98 0.07
N LEU A 369 4.75 -25.85 -0.04
CA LEU A 369 4.84 -24.91 1.08
C LEU A 369 3.46 -24.31 1.37
N ALA A 370 2.87 -24.67 2.51
CA ALA A 370 1.66 -24.06 3.03
C ALA A 370 2.04 -23.03 4.10
N GLU A 371 2.20 -21.79 3.69
CA GLU A 371 2.49 -20.67 4.58
C GLU A 371 1.21 -19.87 4.86
N ASN A 372 1.15 -19.21 6.02
CA ASN A 372 0.06 -18.28 6.36
C ASN A 372 0.30 -16.93 5.66
N LYS A 373 0.32 -16.96 4.33
CA LYS A 373 0.56 -15.81 3.43
C LYS A 373 -0.51 -15.78 2.34
N LEU A 374 -0.94 -14.59 1.94
CA LEU A 374 -1.92 -14.42 0.86
C LEU A 374 -1.28 -14.76 -0.50
N PHE A 375 -2.02 -15.39 -1.40
CA PHE A 375 -1.51 -15.76 -2.73
C PHE A 375 -0.22 -16.62 -2.73
N ALA A 376 -0.01 -17.43 -1.69
CA ALA A 376 1.08 -18.41 -1.62
C ALA A 376 1.16 -19.32 -2.88
N THR A 377 0.01 -19.58 -3.50
CA THR A 377 -0.10 -20.25 -4.79
C THR A 377 -0.63 -19.27 -5.84
N LEU A 378 0.18 -18.93 -6.85
CA LEU A 378 -0.26 -18.24 -8.07
C LEU A 378 -0.34 -19.20 -9.26
N ASP A 379 0.69 -20.01 -9.44
CA ASP A 379 0.73 -21.04 -10.47
C ASP A 379 -0.03 -22.29 -9.99
N PRO A 380 -1.00 -22.83 -10.77
CA PRO A 380 -1.77 -23.97 -10.34
C PRO A 380 -0.86 -25.19 -10.13
N THR A 381 -1.08 -25.90 -9.02
CA THR A 381 -0.27 -27.07 -8.65
C THR A 381 -1.13 -28.32 -8.65
N SER A 382 -0.88 -29.22 -9.60
CA SER A 382 -1.60 -30.49 -9.71
C SER A 382 -0.82 -31.64 -9.07
N ARG A 383 -1.53 -32.56 -8.40
CA ARG A 383 -1.00 -33.80 -7.83
C ARG A 383 -1.95 -34.95 -8.11
N ARG A 384 -1.39 -36.14 -8.36
CA ARG A 384 -2.20 -37.37 -8.52
C ARG A 384 -2.45 -37.97 -7.15
N LEU A 385 -3.71 -38.27 -6.88
CA LEU A 385 -4.14 -38.97 -5.68
C LEU A 385 -4.74 -40.32 -6.07
N ARG A 386 -4.28 -41.39 -5.43
CA ARG A 386 -4.76 -42.76 -5.66
C ARG A 386 -5.57 -43.22 -4.46
N PHE A 387 -6.76 -43.75 -4.73
CA PHE A 387 -7.63 -44.33 -3.71
C PHE A 387 -7.53 -45.86 -3.71
N PRO A 388 -7.84 -46.53 -2.58
CA PRO A 388 -8.05 -47.97 -2.58
C PRO A 388 -9.20 -48.30 -3.55
N ARG A 389 -9.00 -49.22 -4.50
CA ARG A 389 -9.90 -49.62 -5.63
C ARG A 389 -9.59 -49.01 -7.02
N ASP A 390 -8.32 -48.80 -7.38
CA ASP A 390 -7.87 -48.37 -8.73
C ASP A 390 -8.46 -47.06 -9.29
N ARG A 391 -9.12 -46.24 -8.44
CA ARG A 391 -9.54 -44.88 -8.82
C ARG A 391 -8.40 -43.91 -8.58
N GLU A 392 -8.07 -43.16 -9.62
CA GLU A 392 -7.07 -42.10 -9.58
C GLU A 392 -7.73 -40.77 -9.92
N ILE A 393 -7.37 -39.71 -9.19
CA ILE A 393 -7.84 -38.35 -9.45
C ILE A 393 -6.65 -37.40 -9.53
N ILE A 394 -6.83 -36.29 -10.23
CA ILE A 394 -5.89 -35.17 -10.20
C ILE A 394 -6.48 -34.08 -9.33
N LEU A 395 -5.77 -33.72 -8.27
CA LEU A 395 -6.14 -32.60 -7.40
C LEU A 395 -5.27 -31.38 -7.77
N THR A 396 -5.90 -30.27 -8.12
CA THR A 396 -5.22 -29.03 -8.50
C THR A 396 -5.51 -27.93 -7.48
N ASP A 397 -4.46 -27.38 -6.86
CA ASP A 397 -4.55 -26.16 -6.05
C ASP A 397 -4.50 -24.93 -6.99
N THR A 398 -5.47 -24.03 -6.85
CA THR A 398 -5.57 -22.83 -7.68
C THR A 398 -5.22 -21.58 -6.89
N VAL A 399 -5.04 -20.47 -7.62
CA VAL A 399 -4.87 -19.16 -6.99
C VAL A 399 -6.06 -18.83 -6.09
N GLY A 400 -5.78 -18.24 -4.93
CA GLY A 400 -6.82 -17.83 -3.99
C GLY A 400 -7.53 -16.55 -4.42
N PHE A 401 -8.82 -16.46 -4.09
CA PHE A 401 -9.60 -15.25 -4.32
C PHE A 401 -9.35 -14.18 -3.26
N ILE A 402 -9.63 -12.93 -3.63
CA ILE A 402 -9.59 -11.77 -2.75
C ILE A 402 -10.81 -10.88 -3.01
N ARG A 403 -11.15 -10.02 -2.05
CA ARG A 403 -12.24 -9.04 -2.22
C ARG A 403 -11.86 -8.03 -3.30
N GLU A 404 -12.87 -7.58 -4.05
CA GLU A 404 -12.77 -6.43 -4.96
C GLU A 404 -11.51 -6.49 -5.84
N LEU A 405 -11.37 -7.58 -6.62
CA LEU A 405 -10.29 -7.70 -7.60
C LEU A 405 -10.31 -6.51 -8.56
N PRO A 406 -9.21 -5.74 -8.64
CA PRO A 406 -9.07 -4.64 -9.59
C PRO A 406 -9.36 -5.07 -11.02
N GLU A 407 -10.09 -4.24 -11.79
CA GLU A 407 -10.44 -4.53 -13.19
C GLU A 407 -9.18 -4.76 -14.05
N ASP A 408 -8.13 -3.97 -13.79
CA ASP A 408 -6.82 -4.08 -14.45
C ASP A 408 -6.14 -5.45 -14.20
N LEU A 409 -6.52 -6.16 -13.13
CA LEU A 409 -5.97 -7.48 -12.78
C LEU A 409 -6.86 -8.64 -13.19
N LYS A 410 -8.13 -8.39 -13.47
CA LYS A 410 -9.08 -9.44 -13.85
C LYS A 410 -8.60 -10.21 -15.09
N GLU A 411 -8.18 -9.54 -16.17
CA GLU A 411 -7.76 -10.25 -17.40
C GLU A 411 -6.61 -11.25 -17.13
N ALA A 412 -5.63 -10.87 -16.32
CA ALA A 412 -4.49 -11.71 -15.97
C ALA A 412 -4.87 -12.82 -14.99
N PHE A 413 -5.71 -12.52 -14.00
CA PHE A 413 -6.19 -13.46 -13.00
C PHE A 413 -7.15 -14.50 -13.59
N MET A 414 -8.14 -14.09 -14.40
CA MET A 414 -9.04 -14.99 -15.12
C MET A 414 -8.25 -15.96 -16.01
N ALA A 415 -7.18 -15.50 -16.65
CA ALA A 415 -6.31 -16.36 -17.45
C ALA A 415 -5.60 -17.46 -16.63
N THR A 416 -5.39 -17.27 -15.33
CA THR A 416 -4.90 -18.32 -14.41
C THR A 416 -6.02 -19.26 -13.95
N LEU A 417 -7.27 -18.81 -14.00
CA LEU A 417 -8.47 -19.56 -13.61
C LEU A 417 -9.17 -20.28 -14.77
N GLU A 418 -8.76 -20.06 -16.02
CA GLU A 418 -9.15 -20.88 -17.20
C GLU A 418 -8.87 -22.38 -17.02
N GLU A 419 -8.09 -22.77 -16.01
CA GLU A 419 -7.89 -24.18 -15.65
C GLU A 419 -9.06 -24.77 -14.85
N LEU A 420 -9.98 -23.94 -14.33
CA LEU A 420 -11.20 -24.40 -13.66
C LEU A 420 -12.22 -24.97 -14.64
N GLU A 421 -12.25 -24.50 -15.89
CA GLU A 421 -13.19 -24.97 -16.94
C GLU A 421 -13.08 -26.47 -17.22
N VAL A 422 -11.92 -27.07 -16.92
CA VAL A 422 -11.67 -28.50 -17.16
C VAL A 422 -11.83 -29.35 -15.90
N ALA A 423 -12.23 -28.76 -14.78
CA ALA A 423 -12.48 -29.51 -13.56
C ALA A 423 -13.80 -30.25 -13.68
N ASP A 424 -13.82 -31.53 -13.30
CA ASP A 424 -15.04 -32.31 -13.17
C ASP A 424 -15.77 -31.99 -11.84
N LEU A 425 -15.02 -31.47 -10.87
CA LEU A 425 -15.52 -31.12 -9.54
C LEU A 425 -14.74 -29.94 -8.95
N LEU A 426 -15.48 -28.97 -8.40
CA LEU A 426 -14.92 -27.88 -7.61
C LEU A 426 -15.06 -28.15 -6.12
N VAL A 427 -13.97 -28.03 -5.37
CA VAL A 427 -13.96 -28.06 -3.91
C VAL A 427 -13.71 -26.64 -3.41
N GLN A 428 -14.77 -25.97 -2.99
CA GLN A 428 -14.72 -24.61 -2.46
C GLN A 428 -14.37 -24.64 -0.98
N VAL A 429 -13.14 -24.28 -0.66
CA VAL A 429 -12.62 -24.20 0.71
C VAL A 429 -12.89 -22.80 1.27
N ALA A 430 -13.60 -22.73 2.38
CA ALA A 430 -13.89 -21.51 3.13
C ALA A 430 -13.37 -21.64 4.57
N ASP A 431 -12.95 -20.53 5.17
CA ASP A 431 -12.48 -20.50 6.55
C ASP A 431 -13.67 -20.30 7.51
N ALA A 432 -14.03 -21.34 8.26
CA ALA A 432 -15.16 -21.32 9.19
C ALA A 432 -14.94 -20.38 10.38
N SER A 433 -13.69 -20.09 10.73
CA SER A 433 -13.34 -19.16 11.82
C SER A 433 -13.46 -17.70 11.42
N HIS A 434 -13.50 -17.41 10.11
CA HIS A 434 -13.52 -16.05 9.62
C HIS A 434 -14.88 -15.38 9.91
N PRO A 435 -14.92 -14.16 10.50
CA PRO A 435 -16.16 -13.45 10.76
C PRO A 435 -17.01 -13.24 9.50
N GLU A 436 -16.34 -12.93 8.38
CA GLU A 436 -16.95 -12.65 7.09
C GLU A 436 -17.04 -13.87 6.15
N VAL A 437 -17.08 -15.10 6.66
CA VAL A 437 -17.11 -16.33 5.83
C VAL A 437 -18.23 -16.32 4.79
N GLU A 438 -19.42 -15.83 5.14
CA GLU A 438 -20.56 -15.72 4.22
C GLU A 438 -20.28 -14.80 3.04
N ALA A 439 -19.70 -13.62 3.31
CA ALA A 439 -19.33 -12.67 2.28
C ALA A 439 -18.20 -13.21 1.39
N GLN A 440 -17.26 -13.97 1.96
CA GLN A 440 -16.21 -14.62 1.18
C GLN A 440 -16.76 -15.71 0.27
N VAL A 441 -17.68 -16.55 0.75
CA VAL A 441 -18.36 -17.57 -0.06
C VAL A 441 -19.15 -16.91 -1.19
N ALA A 442 -19.94 -15.88 -0.89
CA ALA A 442 -20.70 -15.14 -1.88
C ALA A 442 -19.81 -14.45 -2.94
N ALA A 443 -18.66 -13.90 -2.53
CA ALA A 443 -17.69 -13.30 -3.44
C ALA A 443 -17.08 -14.34 -4.40
N VAL A 444 -16.74 -15.54 -3.90
CA VAL A 444 -16.28 -16.64 -4.76
C VAL A 444 -17.38 -17.04 -5.75
N ASP A 445 -18.63 -17.15 -5.29
CA ASP A 445 -19.77 -17.51 -6.14
C ASP A 445 -19.98 -16.51 -7.28
N ALA A 446 -19.86 -15.21 -7.00
CA ALA A 446 -19.93 -14.16 -8.01
C ALA A 446 -18.81 -14.29 -9.06
N ILE A 447 -17.58 -14.59 -8.64
CA ILE A 447 -16.44 -14.74 -9.57
C ILE A 447 -16.60 -15.99 -10.44
N LEU A 448 -17.10 -17.10 -9.89
CA LEU A 448 -17.37 -18.32 -10.67
C LEU A 448 -18.49 -18.09 -11.71
N ALA A 449 -19.48 -17.26 -11.39
CA ALA A 449 -20.51 -16.86 -12.33
C ALA A 449 -19.94 -16.00 -13.48
N GLU A 450 -19.09 -15.01 -13.16
CA GLU A 450 -18.39 -14.17 -14.15
C GLU A 450 -17.48 -15.00 -15.08
N LEU A 451 -16.87 -16.06 -14.54
CA LEU A 451 -16.05 -17.02 -15.29
C LEU A 451 -16.87 -18.01 -16.15
N GLY A 452 -18.19 -18.11 -15.95
CA GLY A 452 -19.02 -19.08 -16.66
C GLY A 452 -18.81 -20.54 -16.23
N VAL A 453 -18.19 -20.79 -15.07
CA VAL A 453 -17.89 -22.15 -14.56
C VAL A 453 -18.84 -22.62 -13.45
N HIS A 454 -19.97 -21.91 -13.27
CA HIS A 454 -20.94 -22.17 -12.20
C HIS A 454 -21.75 -23.46 -12.39
N GLU A 455 -21.73 -24.07 -13.58
CA GLU A 455 -22.40 -25.34 -13.86
C GLU A 455 -21.61 -26.57 -13.34
N ILE A 456 -20.31 -26.39 -13.06
CA ILE A 456 -19.47 -27.50 -12.58
C ILE A 456 -19.92 -27.93 -11.18
N PRO A 457 -20.09 -29.24 -10.91
CA PRO A 457 -20.46 -29.74 -9.59
C PRO A 457 -19.53 -29.21 -8.49
N ARG A 458 -20.10 -28.90 -7.32
CA ARG A 458 -19.38 -28.22 -6.24
C ARG A 458 -19.60 -28.85 -4.87
N ILE A 459 -18.53 -28.91 -4.08
CA ILE A 459 -18.56 -29.23 -2.65
C ILE A 459 -18.04 -28.01 -1.89
N LEU A 460 -18.86 -27.48 -0.98
CA LEU A 460 -18.43 -26.45 -0.04
C LEU A 460 -17.79 -27.11 1.18
N VAL A 461 -16.60 -26.66 1.55
CA VAL A 461 -15.79 -27.19 2.64
C VAL A 461 -15.50 -26.07 3.63
N MET A 462 -16.00 -26.25 4.86
CA MET A 462 -15.74 -25.36 5.98
C MET A 462 -14.48 -25.84 6.71
N ASN A 463 -13.35 -25.24 6.34
CA ASN A 463 -12.03 -25.54 6.88
C ASN A 463 -11.74 -24.75 8.16
N LYS A 464 -10.66 -25.10 8.87
CA LYS A 464 -10.23 -24.55 10.16
C LYS A 464 -11.27 -24.75 11.26
N ASN A 465 -12.04 -25.85 11.19
CA ASN A 465 -13.03 -26.19 12.20
C ASN A 465 -12.43 -26.43 13.61
N ASP A 466 -11.11 -26.60 13.70
CA ASP A 466 -10.33 -26.63 14.95
C ASP A 466 -10.25 -25.28 15.67
N LEU A 467 -10.50 -24.16 14.98
CA LEU A 467 -10.44 -22.80 15.53
C LEU A 467 -11.82 -22.23 15.89
N VAL A 468 -12.89 -23.02 15.73
CA VAL A 468 -14.28 -22.58 15.86
C VAL A 468 -14.90 -23.20 17.11
N ASP A 469 -15.53 -22.38 17.94
CA ASP A 469 -16.31 -22.84 19.08
C ASP A 469 -17.66 -23.46 18.65
N ASP A 470 -18.32 -24.18 19.56
CA ASP A 470 -19.54 -24.92 19.22
C ASP A 470 -20.69 -23.98 18.79
N ALA A 471 -20.78 -22.79 19.39
CA ALA A 471 -21.79 -21.78 19.05
C ALA A 471 -21.62 -21.26 17.60
N ARG A 472 -20.39 -20.87 17.22
CA ARG A 472 -20.11 -20.42 15.85
C ARG A 472 -20.26 -21.56 14.86
N ARG A 473 -19.88 -22.79 15.23
CA ARG A 473 -20.06 -23.97 14.38
C ARG A 473 -21.52 -24.22 14.06
N GLU A 474 -22.40 -24.14 15.06
CA GLU A 474 -23.84 -24.30 14.88
C GLU A 474 -24.42 -23.22 13.95
N VAL A 475 -24.02 -21.96 14.13
CA VAL A 475 -24.42 -20.86 13.24
C VAL A 475 -23.98 -21.12 11.80
N VAL A 476 -22.71 -21.47 11.57
CA VAL A 476 -22.19 -21.73 10.21
C VAL A 476 -22.87 -22.96 9.59
N ALA A 477 -23.16 -24.00 10.38
CA ALA A 477 -23.87 -25.20 9.92
C ALA A 477 -25.32 -24.90 9.51
N ASN A 478 -26.01 -24.01 10.25
CA ASN A 478 -27.36 -23.57 9.89
C ASN A 478 -27.38 -22.77 8.59
N ILE A 479 -26.36 -21.95 8.35
CA ILE A 479 -26.25 -21.14 7.12
C ILE A 479 -25.84 -22.02 5.93
N PHE A 480 -24.96 -22.99 6.15
CA PHE A 480 -24.42 -23.87 5.12
C PHE A 480 -24.67 -25.36 5.44
N PRO A 481 -25.92 -25.83 5.40
CA PRO A 481 -26.30 -27.17 5.88
C PRO A 481 -25.72 -28.32 5.04
N ARG A 482 -25.28 -28.03 3.81
CA ARG A 482 -24.66 -29.01 2.90
C ARG A 482 -23.13 -28.95 2.89
N ALA A 483 -22.51 -28.10 3.72
CA ALA A 483 -21.06 -27.97 3.76
C ALA A 483 -20.41 -29.11 4.56
N VAL A 484 -19.20 -29.48 4.14
CA VAL A 484 -18.38 -30.47 4.85
C VAL A 484 -17.42 -29.74 5.79
N PHE A 485 -17.51 -30.00 7.09
CA PHE A 485 -16.65 -29.38 8.09
C PHE A 485 -15.38 -30.19 8.29
N VAL A 486 -14.22 -29.54 8.15
CA VAL A 486 -12.91 -30.19 8.23
C VAL A 486 -11.88 -29.31 8.92
N SER A 487 -10.77 -29.92 9.33
CA SER A 487 -9.53 -29.23 9.61
C SER A 487 -8.43 -29.79 8.71
N ALA A 488 -7.96 -28.99 7.75
CA ALA A 488 -6.90 -29.38 6.81
C ALA A 488 -5.60 -29.82 7.50
N LYS A 489 -5.34 -29.37 8.74
CA LYS A 489 -4.20 -29.80 9.55
C LYS A 489 -4.39 -31.19 10.16
N HIS A 490 -5.63 -31.61 10.37
CA HIS A 490 -5.98 -32.88 11.00
C HIS A 490 -6.53 -33.87 9.97
N ARG A 491 -5.64 -34.76 9.48
CA ARG A 491 -5.97 -35.75 8.45
C ARG A 491 -7.23 -36.59 8.72
N PRO A 492 -7.53 -37.07 9.95
CA PRO A 492 -8.75 -37.84 10.21
C PRO A 492 -10.03 -37.05 9.90
N SER A 493 -10.01 -35.73 10.04
CA SER A 493 -11.17 -34.87 9.73
C SER A 493 -11.49 -34.79 8.24
N LEU A 494 -10.60 -35.25 7.36
CA LEU A 494 -10.78 -35.18 5.90
C LEU A 494 -11.59 -36.36 5.34
N ALA A 495 -11.87 -37.40 6.12
CA ALA A 495 -12.60 -38.57 5.65
C ALA A 495 -13.96 -38.23 5.02
N PRO A 496 -14.82 -37.38 5.63
CA PRO A 496 -16.10 -37.00 5.03
C PRO A 496 -15.95 -36.26 3.69
N LEU A 497 -14.89 -35.46 3.54
CA LEU A 497 -14.59 -34.78 2.28
C LEU A 497 -14.19 -35.77 1.19
N VAL A 498 -13.32 -36.73 1.52
CA VAL A 498 -12.89 -37.76 0.57
C VAL A 498 -14.07 -38.59 0.07
N GLU A 499 -14.96 -39.01 0.97
CA GLU A 499 -16.19 -39.74 0.61
C GLU A 499 -17.10 -38.89 -0.29
N ALA A 500 -17.30 -37.61 0.07
CA ALA A 500 -18.12 -36.68 -0.69
C ALA A 500 -17.57 -36.39 -2.10
N VAL A 501 -16.24 -36.38 -2.27
CA VAL A 501 -15.57 -36.27 -3.58
C VAL A 501 -15.78 -37.55 -4.38
N LEU A 502 -15.49 -38.72 -3.80
CA LEU A 502 -15.62 -40.00 -4.50
C LEU A 502 -17.05 -40.31 -4.96
N ALA A 503 -18.06 -39.85 -4.22
CA ALA A 503 -19.46 -40.04 -4.56
C ALA A 503 -19.95 -39.13 -5.71
N ARG A 504 -19.27 -38.01 -5.98
CA ARG A 504 -19.64 -37.04 -7.02
C ARG A 504 -18.82 -37.14 -8.29
N LEU A 505 -17.70 -37.87 -8.25
CA LEU A 505 -16.88 -38.12 -9.42
C LEU A 505 -17.48 -39.27 -10.26
N PRO A 506 -17.43 -39.14 -11.61
CA PRO A 506 -17.95 -40.15 -12.53
C PRO A 506 -17.25 -41.51 -12.44
#